data_AF-A0A2K6U3Y8-F1
#
_entry.id   AF-A0A2K6U3Y8-F1
#
_cell.length_a   1.000
_cell.length_b   1.000
_cell.length_c   1.000
_cell.angle_alpha   90.00
_cell.angle_beta   90.00
_cell.angle_gamma   90.00
#
_symmetry.space_group_name_H-M   'P 1'
#
loop_
_entity.id
_entity.type
_entity.pdbx_description
1 polymer ?
#
loop_
_entity_poly.entity_id
_entity_poly.type
_entity_poly.pdbx_seq_one_letter_code
_entity_poly.pdbx_strand_id
1 'polypeptide(L)'
;ILKYVECFTGPNIMAMHTMLINKPPDAGGVNKMFHGIQDYEENTARVHLVMEKGDTVFFHPLLIHGSGRNKTQGFRKAISCHFASADCHYINVKGTSQENIEKEIAGLANKLYGLDNTVDLKDIWMFRARLVKGERTNL
;
A
#
# COMPACT_ATOMS: atom_id res chain seq x y z
N ILE A 1 -2.18 -16.66 7.40
CA ILE A 1 -1.98 -15.19 7.43
C ILE A 1 -3.04 -14.51 8.29
N LEU A 2 -4.35 -14.66 8.01
CA LEU A 2 -5.42 -13.94 8.73
C LEU A 2 -5.40 -14.08 10.26
N LYS A 3 -5.00 -15.24 10.81
CA LYS A 3 -4.82 -15.43 12.26
C LYS A 3 -3.85 -14.43 12.91
N TYR A 4 -2.84 -13.99 12.18
CA TYR A 4 -1.88 -12.98 12.66
C TYR A 4 -2.38 -11.57 12.39
N VAL A 5 -3.08 -11.35 11.27
CA VAL A 5 -3.68 -10.04 10.92
C VAL A 5 -4.69 -9.61 11.97
N GLU A 6 -5.54 -10.55 12.41
CA GLU A 6 -6.55 -10.33 13.46
C GLU A 6 -5.95 -9.77 14.76
N CYS A 7 -4.72 -10.15 15.11
CA CYS A 7 -4.04 -9.63 16.29
C CYS A 7 -3.77 -8.11 16.20
N PHE A 8 -3.75 -7.54 14.99
CA PHE A 8 -3.50 -6.11 14.75
C PHE A 8 -4.78 -5.34 14.41
N THR A 9 -5.72 -5.97 13.69
CA THR A 9 -6.91 -5.30 13.16
C THR A 9 -8.20 -5.63 13.93
N GLY A 10 -8.17 -6.60 14.83
CA GLY A 10 -9.38 -7.16 15.43
C GLY A 10 -10.10 -8.15 14.50
N PRO A 11 -11.29 -8.63 14.90
CA PRO A 11 -11.98 -9.76 14.26
C PRO A 11 -12.59 -9.42 12.88
N ASN A 12 -12.86 -8.14 12.62
CA ASN A 12 -13.47 -7.65 11.39
C ASN A 12 -12.39 -7.08 10.47
N ILE A 13 -12.02 -7.83 9.43
CA ILE A 13 -10.82 -7.58 8.64
C ILE A 13 -11.20 -7.23 7.20
N MET A 14 -10.72 -6.08 6.75
CA MET A 14 -10.78 -5.63 5.37
C MET A 14 -9.41 -5.78 4.70
N ALA A 15 -9.39 -6.36 3.49
CA ALA A 15 -8.24 -6.27 2.59
C ALA A 15 -8.42 -5.03 1.71
N MET A 16 -7.52 -4.05 1.84
CA MET A 16 -7.64 -2.75 1.18
C MET A 16 -7.07 -2.78 -0.24
N HIS A 17 -5.91 -3.44 -0.41
CA HIS A 17 -5.29 -3.61 -1.71
C HIS A 17 -4.26 -4.76 -1.69
N THR A 18 -4.05 -5.39 -2.84
CA THR A 18 -3.00 -6.38 -3.09
C THR A 18 -2.08 -5.90 -4.20
N MET A 19 -0.77 -5.90 -3.95
CA MET A 19 0.24 -5.55 -4.95
C MET A 19 1.08 -6.77 -5.30
N LEU A 20 1.28 -7.00 -6.59
CA LEU A 20 2.31 -7.89 -7.10
C LEU A 20 3.54 -7.06 -7.48
N ILE A 21 4.64 -7.27 -6.78
CA ILE A 21 5.89 -6.55 -7.00
C ILE A 21 6.82 -7.46 -7.79
N ASN A 22 7.14 -7.06 -9.01
CA ASN A 22 8.11 -7.74 -9.86
C ASN A 22 9.28 -6.78 -10.17
N LYS A 23 10.39 -6.93 -9.44
CA LYS A 23 11.53 -6.01 -9.53
C LYS A 23 12.54 -6.51 -10.57
N PRO A 24 12.73 -5.80 -11.70
CA PRO A 24 13.68 -6.19 -12.74
C PRO A 24 15.14 -5.99 -12.29
N PRO A 25 16.10 -6.64 -12.98
CA PRO A 25 17.49 -6.21 -13.01
C PRO A 25 17.57 -4.77 -13.54
N ASP A 26 18.27 -3.89 -12.81
CA ASP A 26 18.55 -2.50 -13.19
C ASP A 26 17.35 -1.57 -13.49
N ALA A 27 16.51 -1.34 -12.47
CA ALA A 27 15.39 -0.40 -12.56
C ALA A 27 15.86 1.06 -12.53
N GLY A 28 16.37 1.58 -13.64
CA GLY A 28 16.61 3.02 -13.87
C GLY A 28 15.32 3.85 -14.03
N GLY A 29 14.15 3.26 -13.79
CA GLY A 29 12.84 3.92 -13.91
C GLY A 29 12.23 4.27 -12.54
N VAL A 30 11.83 5.52 -12.36
CA VAL A 30 11.00 5.97 -11.23
C VAL A 30 9.54 5.71 -11.59
N ASN A 31 8.83 4.93 -10.77
CA ASN A 31 7.41 4.67 -10.97
C ASN A 31 6.60 5.91 -10.55
N LYS A 32 5.58 6.31 -11.33
CA LYS A 32 4.85 7.58 -11.14
C LYS A 32 4.21 7.74 -9.74
N MET A 33 3.86 6.64 -9.07
CA MET A 33 3.25 6.64 -7.73
C MET A 33 4.28 6.36 -6.62
N PHE A 34 5.58 6.56 -6.89
CA PHE A 34 6.63 6.35 -5.91
C PHE A 34 6.91 7.67 -5.19
N HIS A 35 6.34 7.83 -4.00
CA HIS A 35 6.63 8.96 -3.11
C HIS A 35 7.77 8.59 -2.15
N GLY A 36 8.76 9.46 -2.02
CA GLY A 36 9.91 9.27 -1.15
C GLY A 36 10.00 10.36 -0.10
N ILE A 37 10.57 10.02 1.05
CA ILE A 37 10.95 11.00 2.08
C ILE A 37 12.40 11.40 1.78
N GLN A 38 12.63 12.67 1.43
CA GLN A 38 13.95 13.16 1.04
C GLN A 38 14.79 13.56 2.27
N ASP A 39 14.14 14.19 3.26
CA ASP A 39 14.82 14.79 4.41
C ASP A 39 14.46 14.07 5.72
N TYR A 40 14.68 12.76 5.78
CA TYR A 40 14.49 12.01 7.04
C TYR A 40 15.79 11.91 7.83
N GLU A 41 15.70 11.99 9.16
CA GLU A 41 16.86 11.82 10.02
C GLU A 41 17.31 10.34 10.04
N GLU A 42 18.51 10.06 9.56
CA GLU A 42 19.15 8.73 9.58
C GLU A 42 19.68 8.35 10.97
N ASN A 43 18.87 8.54 12.01
CA ASN A 43 19.29 8.29 13.39
C ASN A 43 19.20 6.81 13.78
N THR A 44 18.81 5.92 12.85
CA THR A 44 18.66 4.49 13.10
C THR A 44 19.31 3.65 12.01
N ALA A 45 20.03 2.61 12.42
CA ALA A 45 20.63 1.65 11.49
C ALA A 45 19.53 0.88 10.76
N ARG A 46 19.59 0.86 9.43
CA ARG A 46 18.65 0.10 8.60
C ARG A 46 18.85 -1.40 8.85
N VAL A 47 17.74 -2.13 8.92
CA VAL A 47 17.74 -3.59 9.02
C VAL A 47 17.38 -4.20 7.66
N HIS A 48 18.22 -5.12 7.17
CA HIS A 48 17.95 -5.87 5.95
C HIS A 48 17.19 -7.15 6.26
N LEU A 49 15.94 -7.24 5.80
CA LEU A 49 15.10 -8.42 5.95
C LEU A 49 15.40 -9.43 4.83
N VAL A 50 16.31 -10.37 5.09
CA VAL A 50 16.55 -11.53 4.24
C VAL A 50 15.45 -12.56 4.54
N MET A 51 14.76 -13.02 3.50
CA MET A 51 13.58 -13.88 3.62
C MET A 51 13.65 -15.02 2.61
N GLU A 52 13.24 -16.21 3.03
CA GLU A 52 13.08 -17.39 2.17
C GLU A 52 11.69 -17.41 1.50
N LYS A 53 11.51 -18.32 0.53
CA LYS A 53 10.22 -18.49 -0.14
C LYS A 53 9.18 -18.97 0.87
N GLY A 54 8.16 -18.14 1.11
CA GLY A 54 7.05 -18.45 2.01
C GLY A 54 7.09 -17.65 3.32
N ASP A 55 8.24 -17.04 3.63
CA ASP A 55 8.34 -16.14 4.77
C ASP A 55 7.41 -14.94 4.60
N THR A 56 6.89 -14.44 5.72
CA THR A 56 5.97 -13.32 5.76
C THR A 56 6.45 -12.32 6.80
N VAL A 57 6.51 -11.04 6.43
CA VAL A 57 6.76 -9.94 7.36
C VAL A 57 5.49 -9.10 7.52
N PHE A 58 5.18 -8.73 8.75
CA PHE A 58 4.14 -7.76 9.10
C PHE A 58 4.82 -6.48 9.59
N PHE A 59 4.34 -5.33 9.15
CA PHE A 59 4.85 -4.04 9.60
C PHE A 59 3.78 -2.97 9.55
N HIS A 60 3.96 -1.92 10.37
CA HIS A 60 3.02 -0.81 10.51
C HIS A 60 3.06 0.13 9.29
N PRO A 61 1.95 0.76 8.85
CA PRO A 61 1.93 1.66 7.67
C PRO A 61 2.89 2.85 7.75
N LEU A 62 3.27 3.27 8.96
CA LEU A 62 4.22 4.38 9.19
C LEU A 62 5.69 3.94 9.24
N LEU A 63 5.98 2.64 9.14
CA LEU A 63 7.38 2.18 9.08
C LEU A 63 8.02 2.67 7.78
N ILE A 64 9.06 3.49 7.89
CA ILE A 64 9.88 3.89 6.73
C ILE A 64 10.58 2.63 6.21
N HIS A 65 10.25 2.23 4.99
CA HIS A 65 10.79 1.02 4.38
C HIS A 65 10.99 1.22 2.87
N GLY A 66 11.90 0.42 2.30
CA GLY A 66 12.24 0.50 0.90
C GLY A 66 12.93 -0.77 0.42
N SER A 67 12.94 -0.96 -0.90
CA SER A 67 13.60 -2.11 -1.52
C SER A 67 14.99 -1.75 -2.04
N GLY A 68 16.04 -2.38 -1.51
CA GLY A 68 17.41 -2.25 -2.04
C GLY A 68 17.54 -2.66 -3.51
N ARG A 69 18.58 -2.16 -4.20
CA ARG A 69 18.83 -2.43 -5.63
C ARG A 69 18.97 -3.93 -5.89
N ASN A 70 18.27 -4.44 -6.90
CA ASN A 70 18.48 -5.81 -7.37
C ASN A 70 19.71 -5.83 -8.28
N LYS A 71 20.80 -6.44 -7.82
CA LYS A 71 22.08 -6.54 -8.55
C LYS A 71 22.23 -7.86 -9.33
N THR A 72 21.21 -8.71 -9.31
CA THR A 72 21.21 -10.00 -10.01
C THR A 72 20.54 -9.89 -11.38
N GLN A 73 20.71 -10.90 -12.24
CA GLN A 73 20.01 -11.01 -13.53
C GLN A 73 18.57 -11.56 -13.39
N GLY A 74 18.20 -12.05 -12.20
CA GLY A 74 16.88 -12.59 -11.94
C GLY A 74 15.88 -11.53 -11.49
N PHE A 75 14.60 -11.75 -11.78
CA PHE A 75 13.52 -10.92 -11.24
C PHE A 75 13.20 -11.32 -9.80
N ARG A 76 13.19 -10.33 -8.89
CA ARG A 76 12.73 -10.54 -7.51
C ARG A 76 11.22 -10.32 -7.45
N LYS A 77 10.48 -11.34 -7.01
CA LYS A 77 9.02 -11.31 -6.88
C LYS A 77 8.60 -11.27 -5.40
N ALA A 78 7.60 -10.46 -5.10
CA ALA A 78 6.92 -10.44 -3.82
C ALA A 78 5.42 -10.13 -4.02
N ILE A 79 4.58 -10.64 -3.14
CA ILE A 79 3.17 -10.27 -3.04
C ILE A 79 2.95 -9.59 -1.69
N SER A 80 2.21 -8.49 -1.69
CA SER A 80 1.83 -7.79 -0.46
C SER A 80 0.34 -7.48 -0.44
N CYS A 81 -0.22 -7.43 0.75
CA CYS A 81 -1.59 -6.99 0.98
C CYS A 81 -1.63 -6.08 2.20
N HIS A 82 -2.39 -4.99 2.11
CA HIS A 82 -2.66 -4.12 3.24
C HIS A 82 -4.02 -4.48 3.83
N PHE A 83 -4.05 -4.72 5.13
CA PHE A 83 -5.26 -5.01 5.88
C PHE A 83 -5.59 -3.84 6.81
N ALA A 84 -6.88 -3.66 7.09
CA ALA A 84 -7.39 -2.70 8.05
C ALA A 84 -8.55 -3.32 8.85
N SER A 85 -8.81 -2.78 10.04
CA SER A 85 -10.09 -3.07 10.72
C SER A 85 -11.23 -2.55 9.88
N ALA A 86 -12.35 -3.27 9.82
CA ALA A 86 -13.57 -2.76 9.20
C ALA A 86 -14.09 -1.49 9.90
N ASP A 87 -13.72 -1.26 11.16
CA ASP A 87 -14.13 -0.10 11.96
C ASP A 87 -13.33 1.18 11.64
N CYS A 88 -12.28 1.07 10.83
CA CYS A 88 -11.53 2.23 10.35
C CYS A 88 -12.42 3.16 9.49
N HIS A 89 -11.96 4.38 9.22
CA HIS A 89 -12.71 5.37 8.44
C HIS A 89 -11.84 6.04 7.38
N TYR A 90 -12.48 6.56 6.34
CA TYR A 90 -11.83 7.40 5.34
C TYR A 90 -11.69 8.83 5.84
N ILE A 91 -10.53 9.44 5.59
CA ILE A 91 -10.25 10.85 5.91
C ILE A 91 -10.20 11.68 4.62
N ASN A 92 -10.58 12.96 4.72
CA ASN A 92 -10.34 13.92 3.66
C ASN A 92 -8.86 14.33 3.68
N VAL A 93 -8.20 14.24 2.52
CA VAL A 93 -6.77 14.54 2.40
C VAL A 93 -6.49 15.96 1.87
N LYS A 94 -7.52 16.74 1.53
CA LYS A 94 -7.36 18.14 1.08
C LYS A 94 -6.68 18.98 2.16
N GLY A 95 -5.70 19.78 1.74
CA GLY A 95 -4.85 20.57 2.64
C GLY A 95 -3.87 19.76 3.51
N THR A 96 -3.75 18.45 3.30
CA THR A 96 -2.76 17.59 3.98
C THR A 96 -1.58 17.28 3.06
N SER A 97 -0.53 16.66 3.60
CA SER A 97 0.59 16.15 2.80
C SER A 97 0.19 15.06 1.78
N GLN A 98 -1.00 14.47 1.93
CA GLN A 98 -1.51 13.41 1.05
C GLN A 98 -2.41 13.95 -0.08
N GLU A 99 -2.65 15.26 -0.19
CA GLU A 99 -3.52 15.85 -1.22
C GLU A 99 -3.09 15.46 -2.65
N ASN A 100 -1.79 15.34 -2.91
CA ASN A 100 -1.27 14.96 -4.23
C ASN A 100 -1.72 13.55 -4.66
N ILE A 101 -1.90 12.63 -3.72
CA ILE A 101 -2.35 11.26 -4.01
C ILE A 101 -3.77 11.27 -4.56
N GLU A 102 -4.66 12.12 -4.01
CA GLU A 102 -6.02 12.27 -4.51
C GLU A 102 -6.03 12.77 -5.96
N LYS A 103 -5.22 13.80 -6.27
CA LYS A 103 -5.11 14.35 -7.62
C LYS A 103 -4.58 13.32 -8.63
N GLU A 104 -3.56 12.54 -8.25
CA GLU A 104 -2.98 11.50 -9.11
C GLU A 104 -3.97 10.37 -9.40
N ILE A 105 -4.69 9.92 -8.36
CA ILE A 105 -5.68 8.83 -8.50
C ILE A 105 -6.88 9.30 -9.33
N ALA A 106 -7.37 10.53 -9.11
CA ALA A 106 -8.42 11.12 -9.93
C ALA A 106 -8.00 11.21 -11.41
N GLY A 107 -6.76 11.64 -11.68
CA GLY A 107 -6.21 11.67 -13.04
C GLY A 107 -6.14 10.29 -13.69
N LEU A 108 -5.79 9.24 -12.93
CA LEU A 108 -5.80 7.87 -13.42
C LEU A 108 -7.22 7.35 -13.68
N ALA A 109 -8.16 7.62 -12.79
CA ALA A 109 -9.56 7.22 -12.93
C ALA A 109 -10.20 7.87 -14.16
N ASN A 110 -9.94 9.17 -14.38
CA ASN A 110 -10.38 9.87 -15.58
C ASN A 110 -9.77 9.26 -16.84
N LYS A 111 -8.45 9.00 -16.85
CA LYS A 111 -7.78 8.40 -18.01
C LYS A 111 -8.30 7.00 -18.37
N LEU A 112 -8.61 6.17 -17.37
CA LEU A 112 -9.03 4.78 -17.58
C LEU A 112 -10.53 4.64 -17.84
N TYR A 113 -11.35 5.49 -17.22
CA TYR A 113 -12.80 5.28 -17.15
C TYR A 113 -13.63 6.50 -17.56
N GLY A 114 -13.00 7.65 -17.86
CA GLY A 114 -13.71 8.89 -18.23
C GLY A 114 -14.52 9.51 -17.09
N LEU A 115 -14.19 9.18 -15.84
CA LEU A 115 -14.96 9.55 -14.64
C LEU A 115 -14.54 10.90 -14.05
N ASP A 116 -14.36 11.93 -14.88
CA ASP A 116 -13.85 13.23 -14.41
C ASP A 116 -14.77 13.86 -13.36
N ASN A 117 -14.23 14.18 -12.17
CA ASN A 117 -14.94 14.79 -11.04
C ASN A 117 -16.22 14.08 -10.55
N THR A 118 -16.41 12.80 -10.89
CA THR A 118 -17.61 12.03 -10.50
C THR A 118 -17.36 11.04 -9.37
N VAL A 119 -16.10 10.77 -9.03
CA VAL A 119 -15.72 9.75 -8.06
C VAL A 119 -14.67 10.31 -7.11
N ASP A 120 -14.96 10.26 -5.82
CA ASP A 120 -14.03 10.69 -4.77
C ASP A 120 -13.01 9.58 -4.48
N LEU A 121 -11.87 9.96 -3.87
CA LEU A 121 -10.85 8.99 -3.44
C LEU A 121 -11.45 7.90 -2.54
N LYS A 122 -12.38 8.27 -1.65
CA LYS A 122 -13.13 7.36 -0.79
C LYS A 122 -13.82 6.27 -1.60
N ASP A 123 -14.56 6.63 -2.65
CA ASP A 123 -15.34 5.68 -3.44
C ASP A 123 -14.42 4.66 -4.12
N ILE A 124 -13.30 5.12 -4.68
CA ILE A 124 -12.30 4.25 -5.32
C ILE A 124 -11.81 3.19 -4.34
N TRP A 125 -11.47 3.59 -3.11
CA TRP A 125 -11.02 2.64 -2.10
C TRP A 125 -12.15 1.73 -1.60
N MET A 126 -13.38 2.24 -1.45
CA MET A 126 -14.55 1.42 -1.07
C MET A 126 -14.85 0.34 -2.11
N PHE A 127 -14.72 0.66 -3.40
CA PHE A 127 -14.91 -0.30 -4.50
C PHE A 127 -13.79 -1.35 -4.56
N ARG A 128 -12.58 -1.02 -4.10
CA ARG A 128 -11.44 -1.94 -4.07
C ARG A 128 -11.37 -2.79 -2.81
N ALA A 129 -11.85 -2.28 -1.68
CA ALA A 129 -11.81 -2.96 -0.40
C ALA A 129 -12.65 -4.25 -0.42
N ARG A 130 -12.17 -5.30 0.25
CA ARG A 130 -12.87 -6.59 0.35
C ARG A 130 -12.92 -7.03 1.81
N LEU A 131 -14.12 -7.39 2.28
CA LEU A 131 -14.27 -8.09 3.56
C LEU A 131 -13.64 -9.47 3.44
N VAL A 132 -12.69 -9.79 4.32
CA VAL A 132 -11.97 -11.07 4.31
C VAL A 132 -12.18 -11.89 5.58
N LYS A 133 -12.70 -11.28 6.65
CA LYS A 133 -13.14 -11.96 7.88
C LYS A 133 -14.09 -11.07 8.69
N GLY A 134 -15.07 -11.66 9.37
CA GLY A 134 -15.99 -10.95 10.27
C GLY A 134 -17.06 -10.19 9.50
N GLU A 135 -17.39 -8.99 9.96
CA GLU A 135 -18.43 -8.12 9.39
C GLU A 135 -17.85 -6.84 8.80
N ARG A 136 -18.48 -6.33 7.73
CA ARG A 136 -18.12 -5.03 7.14
C ARG A 136 -18.91 -3.94 7.86
N THR A 137 -18.24 -3.20 8.74
CA THR A 137 -18.87 -2.17 9.57
C THR A 137 -18.79 -0.78 8.95
N ASN A 138 -17.61 -0.28 8.60
CA ASN A 138 -17.44 1.10 8.12
C ASN A 138 -16.59 1.27 6.84
N LEU A 139 -15.44 0.60 6.72
CA LEU A 139 -14.64 0.57 5.48
C LEU A 139 -15.29 -0.26 4.38
#